data_AF-A0A8T5U9B7-F1
#
_entry.id   AF-A0A8T5U9B7-F1
#
_cell.length_a   1.000
_cell.length_b   1.000
_cell.length_c   1.000
_cell.angle_alpha   90.00
_cell.angle_beta   90.00
_cell.angle_gamma   90.00
#
_symmetry.space_group_name_H-M   'P 1'
#
loop_
_entity.id
_entity.type
_entity.pdbx_description
1 polymer ?
#
loop_
_entity_poly.entity_id
_entity_poly.type
_entity_poly.pdbx_seq_one_letter_code
_entity_poly.pdbx_strand_id
1 'polypeptide(L)'
;IRTALSNVKAIAVMDKSMSFGGNGGPTFHEIRNALYDSNPRPFIVNYIYGLGGRDTSPTQLRTIYSDLQQILTKQTIDQSIKYLGLRE
;
A
#
# COMPACT_ATOMS: atom_id res chain seq x y z
N ILE A 1 -3.27 1.95 -16.09
CA ILE A 1 -2.97 1.23 -14.83
C ILE A 1 -3.83 -0.02 -14.62
N ARG A 2 -5.16 0.03 -14.83
CA ARG A 2 -6.08 -1.11 -14.66
C ARG A 2 -5.64 -2.38 -15.41
N THR A 3 -5.35 -2.29 -16.70
CA THR A 3 -4.86 -3.42 -17.51
C THR A 3 -3.54 -3.99 -16.99
N ALA A 4 -2.62 -3.12 -16.56
CA ALA A 4 -1.31 -3.56 -16.06
C ALA A 4 -1.41 -4.31 -14.72
N LEU A 5 -2.46 -4.03 -13.93
CA LEU A 5 -2.69 -4.63 -12.63
C LEU A 5 -3.79 -5.72 -12.62
N SER A 6 -4.27 -6.15 -13.79
CA SER A 6 -5.46 -7.02 -13.90
C SER A 6 -5.29 -8.39 -13.24
N ASN A 7 -4.06 -8.89 -13.14
CA ASN A 7 -3.74 -10.20 -12.58
C ASN A 7 -3.12 -10.13 -11.17
N VAL A 8 -3.07 -8.93 -10.57
CA VAL A 8 -2.48 -8.71 -9.26
C VAL A 8 -3.55 -8.88 -8.19
N LYS A 9 -3.25 -9.65 -7.14
CA LYS A 9 -4.21 -9.96 -6.06
C LYS A 9 -4.08 -9.02 -4.86
N ALA A 10 -2.87 -8.52 -4.59
CA ALA A 10 -2.59 -7.57 -3.52
C ALA A 10 -1.55 -6.54 -3.98
N ILE A 11 -1.78 -5.28 -3.64
CA ILE A 11 -0.99 -4.12 -4.08
C ILE A 11 -0.57 -3.33 -2.85
N ALA A 12 0.73 -3.12 -2.70
CA ALA A 12 1.28 -2.11 -1.81
C ALA A 12 1.50 -0.81 -2.60
N VAL A 13 0.81 0.26 -2.23
CA VAL A 13 1.06 1.59 -2.76
C VAL A 13 1.98 2.33 -1.80
N MET A 14 3.16 2.70 -2.27
CA MET A 14 4.16 3.39 -1.47
C MET A 14 4.09 4.89 -1.74
N ASP A 15 3.76 5.69 -0.72
CA ASP A 15 3.72 7.15 -0.81
C ASP A 15 4.80 7.77 0.09
N LYS A 16 5.51 8.78 -0.42
CA LYS A 16 6.44 9.60 0.39
C LYS A 16 5.74 10.72 1.16
N SER A 17 4.43 10.83 1.01
CA SER A 17 3.61 11.88 1.57
C SER A 17 2.28 11.31 2.06
N MET A 18 1.66 12.02 3.00
CA MET A 18 0.30 11.77 3.43
C MET A 18 -0.56 12.98 3.07
N SER A 19 -1.77 12.75 2.58
CA SER A 19 -2.73 13.82 2.37
C SER A 19 -3.31 14.24 3.72
N PHE A 20 -3.07 15.48 4.14
CA PHE A 20 -3.70 16.03 5.34
C PHE A 20 -5.23 15.97 5.21
N GLY A 21 -5.91 15.35 6.17
CA GLY A 21 -7.36 15.12 6.14
C GLY A 21 -7.82 13.93 5.28
N GLY A 22 -6.90 13.23 4.60
CA GLY A 22 -7.17 12.02 3.84
C GLY A 22 -6.70 10.75 4.56
N ASN A 23 -7.38 9.63 4.31
CA ASN A 23 -6.97 8.32 4.83
C ASN A 23 -5.96 7.67 3.87
N GLY A 24 -4.75 8.26 3.78
CA GLY A 24 -3.62 7.74 3.02
C GLY A 24 -2.88 8.81 2.21
N GLY A 25 -1.93 8.36 1.39
CA GLY A 25 -1.21 9.19 0.43
C GLY A 25 -1.98 9.45 -0.87
N PRO A 26 -1.54 10.43 -1.68
CA PRO A 26 -2.21 10.80 -2.92
C PRO A 26 -2.22 9.65 -3.94
N THR A 27 -1.10 8.93 -4.12
CA THR A 27 -1.03 7.82 -5.08
C THR A 27 -1.95 6.68 -4.67
N PHE A 28 -2.05 6.40 -3.37
CA PHE A 28 -2.99 5.41 -2.86
C PHE A 28 -4.45 5.72 -3.23
N HIS A 29 -4.87 6.98 -3.11
CA HIS A 29 -6.21 7.38 -3.52
C HIS A 29 -6.43 7.20 -5.02
N GLU A 30 -5.47 7.60 -5.85
CA GLU A 30 -5.55 7.44 -7.32
C GLU A 30 -5.67 5.96 -7.72
N ILE A 31 -4.86 5.07 -7.13
CA ILE A 31 -4.90 3.63 -7.42
C ILE A 31 -6.22 3.01 -6.94
N ARG A 32 -6.70 3.37 -5.74
CA ARG A 32 -7.99 2.88 -5.24
C ARG A 32 -9.16 3.33 -6.08
N ASN A 33 -9.14 4.56 -6.60
CA ASN A 33 -10.15 5.08 -7.50
C ASN A 33 -10.07 4.40 -8.88
N ALA A 34 -8.87 4.29 -9.45
CA ALA A 34 -8.67 3.66 -10.76
C ALA A 34 -9.07 2.18 -10.79
N LEU A 35 -9.04 1.50 -9.64
CA LEU A 35 -9.42 0.10 -9.46
C LEU A 35 -10.76 -0.08 -8.72
N TYR A 36 -11.53 0.97 -8.48
CA TYR A 36 -12.74 0.90 -7.68
C TYR A 36 -13.75 -0.12 -8.23
N ASP A 37 -14.00 -0.07 -9.54
CA ASP A 37 -14.90 -1.00 -10.25
C ASP A 37 -14.21 -2.26 -10.78
N SER A 38 -13.03 -2.63 -10.27
CA SER A 38 -12.37 -3.87 -10.70
C SER A 38 -13.03 -5.08 -10.05
N ASN A 39 -13.18 -6.17 -10.81
CA ASN A 39 -13.71 -7.44 -10.30
C ASN A 39 -12.86 -8.61 -10.84
N PRO A 40 -12.19 -9.40 -9.97
CA PRO A 40 -12.08 -9.19 -8.52
C PRO A 40 -11.30 -7.92 -8.19
N ARG A 41 -11.72 -7.22 -7.13
CA ARG A 41 -10.97 -6.07 -6.62
C ARG A 41 -9.76 -6.56 -5.83
N PRO A 42 -8.53 -6.12 -6.15
CA PRO A 42 -7.36 -6.51 -5.38
C PRO A 42 -7.38 -5.89 -3.98
N PHE A 43 -6.66 -6.51 -3.05
CA PHE A 43 -6.32 -5.87 -1.79
C PHE A 43 -5.36 -4.72 -2.05
N ILE A 44 -5.64 -3.53 -1.53
CA ILE A 44 -4.80 -2.34 -1.73
C ILE A 44 -4.49 -1.74 -0.37
N VAL A 45 -3.20 -1.64 -0.04
CA VAL A 45 -2.69 -1.08 1.21
C VAL A 45 -1.68 0.00 0.94
N ASN A 46 -1.64 1.02 1.80
CA ASN A 46 -0.73 2.14 1.68
C ASN A 46 0.44 2.01 2.66
N TYR A 47 1.65 2.26 2.17
CA TYR A 47 2.85 2.38 3.00
C TYR A 47 3.40 3.79 2.85
N ILE A 48 3.30 4.57 3.92
CA ILE A 48 3.91 5.89 4.02
C ILE A 48 5.36 5.72 4.43
N TYR A 49 6.28 6.13 3.57
CA TYR A 49 7.72 5.90 3.76
C TYR A 49 8.54 7.18 3.56
N GLY A 50 9.79 7.16 4.00
CA GLY A 50 10.73 8.26 3.76
C GLY A 50 10.38 9.59 4.43
N LEU A 51 9.46 9.59 5.39
CA LEU A 51 9.09 10.78 6.16
C LEU A 51 10.32 11.35 6.87
N GLY A 52 10.55 12.65 6.71
CA GLY A 52 11.72 13.35 7.26
C GLY A 52 13.03 13.02 6.54
N GLY A 53 12.99 12.57 5.29
CA GLY A 53 14.18 12.25 4.51
C GLY A 53 14.86 10.95 4.90
N ARG A 54 14.16 10.06 5.63
CA ARG A 54 14.69 8.76 6.03
C ARG A 54 14.89 7.84 4.82
N ASP A 55 16.00 7.11 4.83
CA ASP A 55 16.23 6.06 3.84
C ASP A 55 15.30 4.86 4.05
N THR A 56 15.01 4.16 2.96
CA THR A 56 14.24 2.91 2.98
C THR A 56 15.15 1.74 2.64
N SER A 57 15.35 0.84 3.59
CA SER A 57 16.25 -0.30 3.42
C SER A 57 15.58 -1.43 2.62
N PRO A 58 16.37 -2.29 1.94
CA PRO A 58 15.85 -3.50 1.32
C PRO A 58 15.10 -4.41 2.30
N THR A 59 15.48 -4.43 3.58
CA THR A 59 14.80 -5.22 4.62
C THR A 59 13.38 -4.71 4.86
N GLN A 60 13.18 -3.39 4.89
CA GLN A 60 11.85 -2.79 5.02
C GLN A 60 10.95 -3.11 3.81
N LEU A 61 11.52 -3.14 2.60
CA LEU A 61 10.80 -3.57 1.40
C LEU A 61 10.40 -5.05 1.48
N ARG A 62 11.25 -5.92 2.03
CA ARG A 62 10.90 -7.33 2.27
C ARG A 62 9.74 -7.48 3.25
N THR A 63 9.68 -6.66 4.29
CA THR A 63 8.54 -6.63 5.23
C THR A 63 7.24 -6.31 4.51
N ILE A 64 7.23 -5.31 3.60
CA ILE A 64 6.06 -4.98 2.79
C ILE A 64 5.57 -6.20 1.99
N TYR A 65 6.48 -6.92 1.34
CA TYR A 65 6.12 -8.13 0.59
C TYR A 65 5.56 -9.23 1.50
N SER A 66 6.19 -9.47 2.65
CA SER A 66 5.69 -10.43 3.64
C SER A 66 4.28 -10.08 4.10
N ASP A 67 4.01 -8.80 4.36
CA ASP A 67 2.69 -8.31 4.76
C ASP A 67 1.64 -8.55 3.66
N LEU A 68 1.98 -8.32 2.38
CA LEU A 68 1.08 -8.64 1.27
C LEU A 68 0.76 -10.14 1.19
N GLN A 69 1.75 -11.02 1.43
CA GLN A 69 1.52 -12.47 1.49
C GLN A 69 0.59 -12.82 2.65
N GLN A 70 0.76 -12.21 3.82
CA GLN A 70 -0.13 -12.43 4.97
C GLN A 70 -1.57 -11.97 4.68
N ILE A 71 -1.75 -10.83 4.02
CA ILE A 71 -3.08 -10.36 3.58
C ILE A 71 -3.73 -11.38 2.65
N LEU A 72 -2.98 -11.94 1.69
CA LEU A 72 -3.49 -12.97 0.80
C LEU A 72 -3.84 -14.27 1.52
N THR A 73 -3.07 -14.67 2.54
CA THR A 73 -3.38 -15.85 3.35
C THR A 73 -4.62 -15.63 4.22
N LYS A 74 -4.73 -14.48 4.88
CA LYS A 74 -5.84 -14.18 5.80
C LYS A 74 -7.11 -13.69 5.08
N GLN A 75 -6.99 -13.25 3.82
CA GLN A 75 -8.06 -12.60 3.05
C GLN A 75 -8.66 -11.37 3.74
N THR A 76 -7.86 -10.66 4.55
CA THR A 76 -8.29 -9.44 5.27
C THR A 76 -7.17 -8.41 5.32
N ILE A 77 -7.56 -7.14 5.45
CA ILE A 77 -6.66 -6.01 5.67
C ILE A 77 -6.89 -5.49 7.09
N ASP A 78 -5.92 -5.68 7.98
CA ASP A 78 -5.98 -5.19 9.35
C ASP A 78 -5.85 -3.65 9.41
N GLN A 79 -4.89 -3.10 8.68
CA GLN A 79 -4.65 -1.67 8.55
C GLN A 79 -4.41 -1.30 7.07
N SER A 80 -5.25 -0.42 6.55
CA SER A 80 -5.13 0.04 5.15
C SER A 80 -4.01 1.04 4.92
N ILE A 81 -3.45 1.63 6.00
CA ILE A 81 -2.32 2.56 5.97
C ILE A 81 -1.32 2.11 7.02
N LYS A 82 -0.06 2.04 6.63
CA LYS A 82 1.06 1.67 7.49
C LYS A 82 2.18 2.68 7.31
N TYR A 83 2.89 2.98 8.40
CA TYR A 83 4.07 3.84 8.36
C TYR A 83 5.32 2.97 8.37
N LEU A 84 6.17 3.13 7.36
CA LEU A 84 7.39 2.35 7.23
C LEU A 84 8.57 3.09 7.86
N GLY A 85 9.22 2.45 8.84
CA GLY A 85 10.44 2.98 9.44
C GLY A 85 10.24 4.10 10.47
N LEU A 86 9.01 4.33 10.91
CA LEU A 86 8.76 5.09 12.13
C LEU A 86 8.85 4.17 13.35
N ARG A 87 9.37 4.69 14.47
CA ARG A 87 9.23 4.04 15.78
C ARG A 87 7.83 4.35 16.29
N GLU A 88 7.20 3.37 16.93
CA GLU A 88 5.93 3.55 17.67
C GLU A 88 6.07 4.60 18.78
#